data_AF-A0AA37XI07-F1
#
_entry.id   AF-A0AA37XI07-F1
#
_cell.length_a   1.000
_cell.length_b   1.000
_cell.length_c   1.000
_cell.angle_alpha   90.00
_cell.angle_beta   90.00
_cell.angle_gamma   90.00
#
_symmetry.space_group_name_H-M   'P 1'
#
loop_
_entity.id
_entity.type
_entity.pdbx_description
1 polymer ?
#
loop_
_entity_poly.entity_id
_entity_poly.type
_entity_poly.pdbx_seq_one_letter_code
_entity_poly.pdbx_strand_id
1 'polypeptide(L)'
;MRPSTNPRRHRPAALRSLRGAVATTLAATLGLGVLAACGTASASGADGDAASSSSTAPAEQGEQGGQAGPGGTTATGSPATADASLTGVDAALAANLAYEEGDASYDAGSAVAITLEGGSASVDGDGVTVDGGTVTITAAGTYVVSGTLTDGQIVVDTTDDGVVRLVLDGADLTSSTTAPLQVTDAGSIVVVLADGSTNALTDAETYVDADAEDAPNAALYSTADLTIAGSGALTVTGRSYDGITSKDGLVIAGGDITVDAADDGVRGKDYLVVLGGASRSPRAATG
;
A
#
# COMPACT_ATOMS: atom_id res chain seq x y z
N MET A 1 -25.87 -17.31 -40.59
CA MET A 1 -25.02 -17.01 -39.43
C MET A 1 -23.56 -17.19 -39.82
N ARG A 2 -22.73 -16.15 -39.70
CA ARG A 2 -21.26 -16.29 -39.67
C ARG A 2 -20.82 -16.03 -38.23
N PRO A 3 -19.99 -16.88 -37.61
CA PRO A 3 -19.48 -16.59 -36.28
C PRO A 3 -18.42 -15.48 -36.38
N SER A 4 -18.62 -14.41 -35.63
CA SER A 4 -17.66 -13.33 -35.47
C SER A 4 -16.60 -13.77 -34.46
N THR A 5 -15.45 -14.22 -34.93
CA THR A 5 -14.26 -14.46 -34.09
C THR A 5 -13.59 -13.12 -33.80
N ASN A 6 -13.70 -12.66 -32.55
CA ASN A 6 -12.97 -11.50 -32.05
C ASN A 6 -11.48 -11.89 -31.86
N PRO A 7 -10.51 -11.19 -32.48
CA PRO A 7 -9.10 -11.49 -32.27
C PRO A 7 -8.67 -10.99 -30.88
N ARG A 8 -8.24 -11.92 -30.02
CA ARG A 8 -7.53 -11.58 -28.77
C ARG A 8 -6.26 -10.80 -29.16
N ARG A 9 -6.25 -9.50 -28.85
CA ARG A 9 -5.03 -8.70 -28.96
C ARG A 9 -4.07 -9.20 -27.88
N HIS A 10 -2.90 -9.66 -28.31
CA HIS A 10 -1.79 -9.99 -27.43
C HIS A 10 -1.44 -8.74 -26.60
N ARG A 11 -1.40 -8.91 -25.27
CA ARG A 11 -0.88 -7.90 -24.34
C ARG A 11 0.57 -7.58 -24.74
N PRO A 12 0.97 -6.31 -24.93
CA PRO A 12 2.37 -5.97 -24.95
C PRO A 12 2.92 -6.21 -23.54
N ALA A 13 4.01 -6.97 -23.42
CA ALA A 13 4.73 -7.12 -22.18
C ALA A 13 5.12 -5.72 -21.67
N ALA A 14 4.72 -5.38 -20.44
CA ALA A 14 5.25 -4.20 -19.76
C ALA A 14 6.78 -4.31 -19.77
N LEU A 15 7.45 -3.21 -20.14
CA LEU A 15 8.91 -3.17 -20.16
C LEU A 15 9.40 -3.25 -18.71
N ARG A 16 9.72 -4.48 -18.28
CA ARG A 16 10.32 -4.78 -16.99
C ARG A 16 11.59 -3.94 -16.84
N SER A 17 11.65 -3.13 -15.79
CA SER A 17 12.90 -2.56 -15.31
C SER A 17 13.78 -3.72 -14.84
N LEU A 18 14.69 -4.19 -15.70
CA LEU A 18 15.68 -5.20 -15.33
C LEU A 18 16.62 -4.58 -14.29
N ARG A 19 16.36 -4.81 -13.00
CA ARG A 19 17.34 -4.61 -11.95
C ARG A 19 17.78 -5.98 -11.43
N GLY A 20 19.06 -6.24 -11.65
CA GLY A 20 19.67 -7.55 -11.53
C GLY A 20 19.82 -8.02 -10.09
N ALA A 21 19.59 -9.31 -9.90
CA ALA A 21 20.08 -10.06 -8.75
C ALA A 21 21.61 -10.04 -8.72
N VAL A 22 22.20 -9.23 -7.83
CA VAL A 22 23.59 -9.40 -7.42
C VAL A 22 23.58 -10.27 -6.17
N ALA A 23 23.78 -11.57 -6.40
CA ALA A 23 24.13 -12.51 -5.36
C ALA A 23 25.56 -12.22 -4.87
N THR A 24 25.72 -11.71 -3.65
CA THR A 24 27.02 -11.68 -2.97
C THR A 24 26.98 -12.52 -1.70
N THR A 25 27.70 -13.64 -1.78
CA THR A 25 28.02 -14.58 -0.70
C THR A 25 29.00 -14.00 0.32
N LEU A 26 28.66 -14.18 1.60
CA LEU A 26 29.49 -14.66 2.72
C LEU A 26 30.91 -14.09 2.94
N ALA A 27 31.13 -13.41 4.07
CA ALA A 27 32.34 -13.59 4.90
C ALA A 27 32.12 -13.09 6.35
N ALA A 28 32.11 -14.02 7.30
CA ALA A 28 32.25 -13.75 8.72
C ALA A 28 33.72 -13.48 9.07
N THR A 29 34.03 -12.41 9.81
CA THR A 29 35.30 -12.28 10.53
C THR A 29 35.11 -11.61 11.89
N LEU A 30 35.51 -12.35 12.93
CA LEU A 30 35.69 -11.91 14.30
C LEU A 30 36.66 -10.72 14.40
N GLY A 31 36.40 -9.79 15.32
CA GLY A 31 37.32 -8.71 15.66
C GLY A 31 37.04 -8.13 17.05
N LEU A 32 37.73 -8.68 18.05
CA LEU A 32 37.77 -8.26 19.44
C LEU A 32 38.53 -6.93 19.58
N GLY A 33 38.00 -5.96 20.32
CA GLY A 33 38.68 -4.66 20.52
C GLY A 33 38.24 -3.92 21.77
N VAL A 34 38.71 -4.37 22.93
CA VAL A 34 38.72 -3.60 24.19
C VAL A 34 39.74 -2.46 24.06
N LEU A 35 39.33 -1.22 24.37
CA LEU A 35 40.28 -0.17 24.72
C LEU A 35 39.80 0.62 25.93
N ALA A 36 40.51 0.39 27.04
CA ALA A 36 40.43 1.15 28.27
C ALA A 36 41.64 2.10 28.36
N ALA A 37 41.40 3.35 28.73
CA ALA A 37 42.33 4.28 29.40
C ALA A 37 41.48 5.50 29.82
N CYS A 38 41.18 5.78 31.09
CA CYS A 38 42.01 6.09 32.26
C CYS A 38 42.79 7.41 32.17
N GLY A 39 42.53 8.32 33.13
CA GLY A 39 43.40 9.44 33.52
C GLY A 39 42.78 10.83 33.34
N THR A 40 41.89 11.31 34.22
CA THR A 40 42.12 12.05 35.49
C THR A 40 42.74 13.46 35.36
N ALA A 41 41.96 14.49 35.73
CA ALA A 41 42.45 15.64 36.49
C ALA A 41 41.32 16.20 37.37
N SER A 42 41.70 16.51 38.60
CA SER A 42 40.89 16.62 39.82
C SER A 42 40.39 18.04 40.15
N ALA A 43 39.23 18.09 40.84
CA ALA A 43 38.93 18.82 42.10
C ALA A 43 39.02 20.37 42.11
N SER A 44 38.19 21.15 42.82
CA SER A 44 37.45 20.96 44.08
C SER A 44 36.51 22.14 44.38
N GLY A 45 35.41 21.88 45.11
CA GLY A 45 34.72 22.81 46.06
C GLY A 45 33.64 23.72 45.45
N ALA A 46 32.34 23.43 45.63
CA ALA A 46 31.45 23.88 46.73
C ALA A 46 31.13 25.38 46.62
N ASP A 47 29.87 25.84 46.49
CA ASP A 47 28.78 25.64 47.45
C ASP A 47 27.38 25.68 46.80
N GLY A 48 26.49 24.80 47.30
CA GLY A 48 25.29 25.22 48.05
C GLY A 48 24.22 26.08 47.39
N ASP A 49 23.07 25.42 47.20
CA ASP A 49 21.71 25.88 47.52
C ASP A 49 20.78 26.46 46.45
N ALA A 50 19.64 25.75 46.39
CA ALA A 50 18.28 26.25 46.35
C ALA A 50 17.73 26.85 45.03
N ALA A 51 16.95 25.98 44.37
CA ALA A 51 15.51 26.17 44.14
C ALA A 51 15.01 27.24 43.16
N SER A 52 14.20 26.72 42.23
CA SER A 52 12.92 27.24 41.77
C SER A 52 12.91 28.49 40.87
N SER A 53 12.47 28.20 39.64
CA SER A 53 11.46 28.92 38.87
C SER A 53 10.87 30.18 39.52
N SER A 54 11.08 31.34 38.88
CA SER A 54 10.02 32.26 38.42
C SER A 54 10.58 33.65 38.13
N SER A 55 10.28 34.19 36.95
CA SER A 55 9.98 35.61 36.75
C SER A 55 9.08 35.69 35.52
N THR A 56 7.76 35.74 35.69
CA THR A 56 6.93 36.89 36.09
C THR A 56 6.81 37.91 34.96
N ALA A 57 5.54 38.12 34.60
CA ALA A 57 4.97 39.01 33.60
C ALA A 57 5.42 40.48 33.70
N PRO A 58 4.93 41.32 32.77
CA PRO A 58 3.96 42.30 33.25
C PRO A 58 2.63 42.30 32.47
N ALA A 59 1.57 42.39 33.25
CA ALA A 59 0.24 42.91 32.91
C ALA A 59 0.34 44.47 32.87
N GLU A 60 -0.56 45.30 32.34
CA GLU A 60 -1.97 45.14 31.95
C GLU A 60 -2.52 46.46 31.31
N GLN A 61 -3.75 46.37 30.76
CA GLN A 61 -4.81 47.40 30.55
C GLN A 61 -4.75 48.29 29.28
N GLY A 62 -5.83 48.49 28.51
CA GLY A 62 -7.24 48.15 28.76
C GLY A 62 -8.20 48.33 27.56
N GLU A 63 -9.34 47.67 27.74
CA GLU A 63 -10.68 47.60 27.12
C GLU A 63 -11.03 48.26 25.76
N GLN A 64 -11.72 47.49 24.88
CA GLN A 64 -13.19 47.58 24.69
C GLN A 64 -13.72 46.63 23.58
N GLY A 65 -14.65 45.74 23.96
CA GLY A 65 -15.90 45.36 23.26
C GLY A 65 -15.88 44.80 21.83
N GLY A 66 -16.40 43.58 21.65
CA GLY A 66 -16.96 43.14 20.37
C GLY A 66 -17.05 41.62 20.16
N GLN A 67 -18.21 41.04 20.41
CA GLN A 67 -18.58 39.66 20.10
C GLN A 67 -18.96 39.53 18.60
N ALA A 68 -18.37 38.59 17.84
CA ALA A 68 -19.03 37.78 16.78
C ALA A 68 -18.04 36.90 15.97
N GLY A 69 -18.28 35.57 16.00
CA GLY A 69 -18.35 34.69 14.81
C GLY A 69 -17.08 34.31 14.01
N PRO A 70 -16.92 33.02 13.61
CA PRO A 70 -15.71 32.51 12.96
C PRO A 70 -15.73 32.77 11.44
N GLY A 71 -14.65 33.36 10.91
CA GLY A 71 -14.43 33.51 9.48
C GLY A 71 -13.52 32.40 8.96
N GLY A 72 -14.06 31.21 8.75
CA GLY A 72 -13.41 30.19 7.94
C GLY A 72 -13.28 30.71 6.51
N THR A 73 -12.05 30.93 6.06
CA THR A 73 -11.78 31.25 4.65
C THR A 73 -12.03 29.99 3.83
N THR A 74 -13.24 29.85 3.29
CA THR A 74 -13.48 28.94 2.17
C THR A 74 -12.73 29.51 0.97
N ALA A 75 -11.56 28.95 0.68
CA ALA A 75 -10.95 29.08 -0.63
C ALA A 75 -11.82 28.29 -1.61
N THR A 76 -12.88 28.91 -2.14
CA THR A 76 -13.50 28.47 -3.38
C THR A 76 -12.50 28.69 -4.49
N GLY A 77 -11.62 27.69 -4.68
CA GLY A 77 -10.82 27.58 -5.89
C GLY A 77 -11.78 27.53 -7.07
N SER A 78 -11.80 28.60 -7.86
CA SER A 78 -12.39 28.57 -9.20
C SER A 78 -11.84 27.34 -9.92
N PRO A 79 -12.65 26.47 -10.55
CA PRO A 79 -12.09 25.43 -11.38
C PRO A 79 -11.25 26.15 -12.44
N ALA A 80 -9.94 25.93 -12.40
CA ALA A 80 -9.10 26.29 -13.52
C ALA A 80 -9.70 25.56 -14.72
N THR A 81 -10.20 26.30 -15.70
CA THR A 81 -10.56 25.72 -16.98
C THR A 81 -9.30 25.05 -17.51
N ALA A 82 -9.27 23.71 -17.48
CA ALA A 82 -8.18 22.93 -18.05
C ALA A 82 -7.98 23.38 -19.50
N ASP A 83 -6.76 23.78 -19.81
CA ASP A 83 -6.36 24.12 -21.17
C ASP A 83 -6.60 22.89 -22.07
N ALA A 84 -7.50 23.03 -23.04
CA ALA A 84 -7.99 21.94 -23.89
C ALA A 84 -7.00 21.57 -25.01
N SER A 85 -5.70 21.57 -24.72
CA SER A 85 -4.62 21.20 -25.64
C SER A 85 -3.65 20.20 -25.01
N LEU A 86 -4.16 19.20 -24.31
CA LEU A 86 -3.36 18.07 -23.81
C LEU A 86 -3.27 16.96 -24.87
N THR A 87 -2.66 17.25 -26.02
CA THR A 87 -2.33 16.21 -27.00
C THR A 87 -1.25 15.30 -26.40
N GLY A 88 -1.67 14.22 -25.73
CA GLY A 88 -0.75 13.25 -25.12
C GLY A 88 -1.21 12.71 -23.77
N VAL A 89 -2.14 13.37 -23.07
CA VAL A 89 -2.63 12.84 -21.78
C VAL A 89 -3.44 11.57 -21.97
N ASP A 90 -4.28 11.48 -23.00
CA ASP A 90 -4.98 10.24 -23.33
C ASP A 90 -4.02 9.11 -23.71
N ALA A 91 -2.90 9.44 -24.37
CA ALA A 91 -1.89 8.46 -24.74
C ALA A 91 -1.06 7.99 -23.53
N ALA A 92 -0.71 8.90 -22.62
CA ALA A 92 -0.02 8.58 -21.38
C ALA A 92 -0.93 7.77 -20.44
N LEU A 93 -2.21 8.15 -20.33
CA LEU A 93 -3.21 7.38 -19.59
C LEU A 93 -3.37 5.98 -20.20
N ALA A 94 -3.49 5.86 -21.53
CA ALA A 94 -3.59 4.56 -22.19
C ALA A 94 -2.32 3.70 -22.05
N ALA A 95 -1.13 4.32 -21.94
CA ALA A 95 0.12 3.61 -21.73
C ALA A 95 0.29 3.12 -20.28
N ASN A 96 -0.23 3.87 -19.31
CA ASN A 96 -0.11 3.57 -17.89
C ASN A 96 -1.31 2.79 -17.35
N LEU A 97 -2.44 2.77 -18.06
CA LEU A 97 -3.61 2.00 -17.66
C LEU A 97 -3.40 0.52 -17.98
N ALA A 98 -2.76 -0.19 -17.04
CA ALA A 98 -2.61 -1.64 -17.08
C ALA A 98 -3.85 -2.39 -16.52
N TYR A 99 -5.06 -1.84 -16.73
CA TYR A 99 -6.32 -2.43 -16.26
C TYR A 99 -7.36 -2.49 -17.39
N GLU A 100 -7.98 -3.65 -17.56
CA GLU A 100 -9.10 -3.88 -18.46
C GLU A 100 -10.37 -4.24 -17.66
N GLU A 101 -11.57 -3.94 -18.17
CA GLU A 101 -12.86 -4.19 -17.47
C GLU A 101 -13.13 -5.66 -17.08
N GLY A 102 -12.29 -6.61 -17.49
CA GLY A 102 -12.34 -8.02 -17.07
C GLY A 102 -11.36 -8.41 -15.95
N ASP A 103 -10.46 -7.52 -15.54
CA ASP A 103 -9.41 -7.87 -14.57
C ASP A 103 -9.94 -8.03 -13.13
N ALA A 104 -11.16 -7.56 -12.85
CA ALA A 104 -11.86 -7.84 -11.60
C ALA A 104 -12.68 -9.14 -11.63
N SER A 105 -12.93 -9.73 -12.80
CA SER A 105 -13.80 -10.92 -12.93
C SER A 105 -13.07 -12.19 -12.48
N TYR A 106 -13.68 -13.03 -11.65
CA TYR A 106 -13.08 -14.31 -11.27
C TYR A 106 -14.15 -15.40 -11.14
N ASP A 107 -13.72 -16.66 -11.24
CA ASP A 107 -14.55 -17.83 -10.96
C ASP A 107 -14.13 -18.43 -9.61
N ALA A 108 -14.92 -18.14 -8.58
CA ALA A 108 -14.66 -18.62 -7.22
C ALA A 108 -14.58 -20.16 -7.13
N GLY A 109 -15.28 -20.90 -8.01
CA GLY A 109 -15.25 -22.36 -8.00
C GLY A 109 -13.94 -22.97 -8.50
N SER A 110 -13.07 -22.17 -9.12
CA SER A 110 -11.76 -22.56 -9.63
C SER A 110 -10.59 -21.88 -8.91
N ALA A 111 -10.90 -20.98 -7.97
CA ALA A 111 -9.91 -20.24 -7.19
C ALA A 111 -9.42 -21.07 -6.01
N VAL A 112 -8.18 -20.80 -5.59
CA VAL A 112 -7.61 -21.38 -4.37
C VAL A 112 -8.19 -20.62 -3.18
N ALA A 113 -8.79 -21.34 -2.23
CA ALA A 113 -9.36 -20.73 -1.04
C ALA A 113 -8.31 -20.62 0.07
N ILE A 114 -8.17 -19.42 0.65
CA ILE A 114 -7.32 -19.12 1.81
C ILE A 114 -8.24 -18.63 2.93
N THR A 115 -8.33 -19.40 4.00
CA THR A 115 -9.15 -19.06 5.18
C THR A 115 -8.25 -18.66 6.33
N LEU A 116 -8.38 -17.43 6.80
CA LEU A 116 -7.61 -16.87 7.91
C LEU A 116 -8.28 -17.22 9.25
N GLU A 117 -7.51 -17.81 10.17
CA GLU A 117 -7.99 -18.48 11.37
C GLU A 117 -7.30 -17.97 12.65
N GLY A 118 -7.20 -16.65 12.78
CA GLY A 118 -6.59 -15.97 13.92
C GLY A 118 -5.07 -15.91 13.80
N GLY A 119 -4.36 -16.91 14.34
CA GLY A 119 -2.88 -16.95 14.33
C GLY A 119 -2.27 -17.69 13.14
N SER A 120 -3.10 -18.21 12.22
CA SER A 120 -2.68 -19.00 11.07
C SER A 120 -3.72 -18.93 9.94
N ALA A 121 -3.51 -19.70 8.88
CA ALA A 121 -4.46 -19.88 7.79
C ALA A 121 -4.55 -21.33 7.33
N SER A 122 -5.68 -21.70 6.73
CA SER A 122 -5.87 -22.95 5.99
C SER A 122 -6.01 -22.66 4.49
N VAL A 123 -5.52 -23.58 3.66
CA VAL A 123 -5.51 -23.45 2.20
C VAL A 123 -6.11 -24.70 1.55
N ASP A 124 -7.00 -24.48 0.59
CA ASP A 124 -7.51 -25.52 -0.31
C ASP A 124 -7.02 -25.25 -1.75
N GLY A 125 -5.88 -25.84 -2.09
CA GLY A 125 -5.25 -25.73 -3.40
C GLY A 125 -3.72 -25.65 -3.35
N ASP A 126 -3.11 -25.48 -4.52
CA ASP A 126 -1.66 -25.39 -4.71
C ASP A 126 -1.19 -23.93 -4.83
N GLY A 127 0.12 -23.72 -4.82
CA GLY A 127 0.73 -22.41 -5.04
C GLY A 127 0.70 -21.47 -3.84
N VAL A 128 0.37 -21.99 -2.65
CA VAL A 128 0.41 -21.25 -1.38
C VAL A 128 1.12 -22.10 -0.33
N THR A 129 1.98 -21.46 0.47
CA THR A 129 2.59 -22.06 1.66
C THR A 129 2.16 -21.28 2.90
N VAL A 130 1.88 -21.98 4.00
CA VAL A 130 1.55 -21.36 5.28
C VAL A 130 2.60 -21.76 6.31
N ASP A 131 3.22 -20.76 6.94
CA ASP A 131 4.12 -20.93 8.08
C ASP A 131 3.67 -20.00 9.23
N GLY A 132 2.96 -20.57 10.20
CA GLY A 132 2.31 -19.81 11.27
C GLY A 132 1.37 -18.75 10.70
N GLY A 133 1.61 -17.48 11.06
CA GLY A 133 0.86 -16.32 10.55
C GLY A 133 1.32 -15.79 9.19
N THR A 134 2.26 -16.46 8.51
CA THR A 134 2.73 -16.05 7.18
C THR A 134 2.13 -16.92 6.10
N VAL A 135 1.38 -16.31 5.19
CA VAL A 135 0.81 -16.97 4.00
C VAL A 135 1.55 -16.48 2.77
N THR A 136 2.28 -17.35 2.09
CA THR A 136 3.07 -16.99 0.90
C THR A 136 2.46 -17.59 -0.36
N ILE A 137 2.04 -16.75 -1.29
CA ILE A 137 1.57 -17.11 -2.63
C ILE A 137 2.78 -17.16 -3.55
N THR A 138 3.02 -18.32 -4.16
CA THR A 138 4.25 -18.63 -4.92
C THR A 138 4.02 -18.85 -6.41
N ALA A 139 2.76 -18.80 -6.87
CA ALA A 139 2.39 -19.01 -8.26
C ALA A 139 1.40 -17.94 -8.75
N ALA A 140 1.39 -17.69 -10.06
CA ALA A 140 0.31 -16.94 -10.68
C ALA A 140 -1.01 -17.72 -10.61
N GLY A 141 -2.12 -17.03 -10.33
CA GLY A 141 -3.40 -17.70 -10.08
C GLY A 141 -4.45 -16.77 -9.50
N THR A 142 -5.59 -17.35 -9.13
CA THR A 142 -6.66 -16.65 -8.40
C THR A 142 -6.80 -17.23 -7.02
N TYR A 143 -6.78 -16.37 -6.01
CA TYR A 143 -6.80 -16.70 -4.59
C TYR A 143 -7.93 -15.94 -3.92
N VAL A 144 -8.83 -16.63 -3.23
CA VAL A 144 -9.91 -16.00 -2.46
C VAL A 144 -9.56 -16.06 -0.99
N VAL A 145 -9.44 -14.89 -0.36
CA VAL A 145 -9.05 -14.72 1.04
C VAL A 145 -10.27 -14.31 1.85
N SER A 146 -10.51 -15.00 2.96
CA SER A 146 -11.59 -14.69 3.89
C SER A 146 -11.17 -14.95 5.34
N GLY A 147 -11.86 -14.35 6.31
CA GLY A 147 -11.60 -14.54 7.73
C GLY A 147 -10.65 -13.51 8.32
N THR A 148 -10.08 -13.81 9.49
CA THR A 148 -9.24 -12.86 10.24
C THR A 148 -7.86 -13.44 10.53
N LEU A 149 -6.81 -12.68 10.27
CA LEU A 149 -5.43 -12.94 10.71
C LEU A 149 -5.02 -11.84 11.69
N THR A 150 -4.91 -12.19 12.97
CA THR A 150 -4.75 -11.21 14.06
C THR A 150 -3.33 -10.67 14.19
N ASP A 151 -2.34 -11.45 13.74
CA ASP A 151 -0.94 -11.03 13.68
C ASP A 151 -0.23 -11.89 12.63
N GLY A 152 -0.03 -11.33 11.44
CA GLY A 152 0.56 -12.05 10.33
C GLY A 152 0.50 -11.27 9.03
N GLN A 153 0.78 -11.96 7.93
CA GLN A 153 0.91 -11.33 6.62
C GLN A 153 0.57 -12.28 5.48
N ILE A 154 0.04 -11.73 4.40
CA ILE A 154 0.03 -12.35 3.09
C ILE A 154 1.20 -11.78 2.28
N VAL A 155 2.03 -12.67 1.76
CA VAL A 155 3.16 -12.35 0.89
C VAL A 155 2.89 -12.93 -0.49
N VAL A 156 2.95 -12.10 -1.52
CA VAL A 156 2.99 -12.57 -2.90
C VAL A 156 4.44 -12.53 -3.35
N ASP A 157 5.00 -13.72 -3.57
CA ASP A 157 6.39 -13.94 -3.94
C ASP A 157 6.45 -15.00 -5.05
N THR A 158 6.20 -14.57 -6.28
CA THR A 158 6.21 -15.44 -7.45
C THR A 158 7.07 -14.88 -8.56
N THR A 159 7.90 -15.73 -9.13
CA THR A 159 8.72 -15.38 -10.30
C THR A 159 7.95 -15.52 -11.62
N ASP A 160 6.68 -15.92 -11.56
CA ASP A 160 5.83 -16.07 -12.74
C ASP A 160 5.51 -14.69 -13.33
N ASP A 161 5.62 -14.57 -14.66
CA ASP A 161 5.18 -13.36 -15.40
C ASP A 161 3.63 -13.24 -15.47
N GLY A 162 2.91 -14.16 -14.84
CA GLY A 162 1.45 -14.19 -14.80
C GLY A 162 0.85 -13.16 -13.83
N VAL A 163 -0.47 -13.03 -13.88
CA VAL A 163 -1.22 -12.17 -12.95
C VAL A 163 -1.56 -12.98 -11.70
N VAL A 164 -1.26 -12.42 -10.53
CA VAL A 164 -1.82 -12.89 -9.26
C VAL A 164 -3.09 -12.10 -9.00
N ARG A 165 -4.23 -12.80 -8.89
CA ARG A 165 -5.53 -12.21 -8.56
C ARG A 165 -5.86 -12.56 -7.13
N LEU A 166 -5.78 -11.58 -6.24
CA LEU A 166 -6.05 -11.74 -4.83
C LEU A 166 -7.42 -11.14 -4.51
N VAL A 167 -8.41 -12.00 -4.32
CA VAL A 167 -9.78 -11.61 -4.01
C VAL A 167 -9.93 -11.51 -2.51
N LEU A 168 -10.28 -10.34 -1.98
CA LEU A 168 -10.59 -10.12 -0.57
C LEU A 168 -12.11 -10.22 -0.37
N ASP A 169 -12.53 -11.26 0.35
CA ASP A 169 -13.93 -11.58 0.62
C ASP A 169 -14.18 -11.70 2.12
N GLY A 170 -14.18 -10.56 2.81
CA GLY A 170 -14.32 -10.50 4.26
C GLY A 170 -13.01 -10.80 4.97
N ALA A 171 -11.89 -10.34 4.40
CA ALA A 171 -10.55 -10.53 4.95
C ALA A 171 -10.16 -9.38 5.89
N ASP A 172 -9.76 -9.71 7.11
CA ASP A 172 -9.22 -8.77 8.11
C ASP A 172 -7.80 -9.20 8.49
N LEU A 173 -6.81 -8.41 8.08
CA LEU A 173 -5.40 -8.71 8.32
C LEU A 173 -4.76 -7.63 9.18
N THR A 174 -4.18 -8.07 10.29
CA THR A 174 -3.36 -7.24 11.16
C THR A 174 -1.95 -7.81 11.23
N SER A 175 -0.94 -6.95 11.13
CA SER A 175 0.45 -7.30 11.42
C SER A 175 1.01 -6.34 12.46
N SER A 176 1.67 -6.88 13.48
CA SER A 176 2.37 -6.09 14.49
C SER A 176 3.81 -5.77 14.11
N THR A 177 4.35 -6.38 13.05
CA THR A 177 5.78 -6.33 12.71
C THR A 177 6.09 -5.81 11.31
N THR A 178 5.14 -5.87 10.37
CA THR A 178 5.34 -5.45 8.97
C THR A 178 4.00 -5.10 8.29
N ALA A 179 3.98 -5.08 6.97
CA ALA A 179 2.78 -4.97 6.15
C ALA A 179 1.92 -6.25 6.21
N PRO A 180 0.61 -6.16 6.46
CA PRO A 180 -0.29 -7.32 6.42
C PRO A 180 -0.47 -7.89 5.01
N LEU A 181 -0.27 -7.08 3.96
CA LEU A 181 -0.29 -7.53 2.57
C LEU A 181 0.89 -6.91 1.82
N GLN A 182 1.80 -7.77 1.36
CA GLN A 182 2.99 -7.35 0.62
C GLN A 182 3.21 -8.20 -0.63
N VAL A 183 3.64 -7.55 -1.71
CA VAL A 183 4.13 -8.20 -2.92
C VAL A 183 5.61 -7.94 -3.03
N THR A 184 6.40 -9.00 -2.91
CA THR A 184 7.86 -8.95 -3.01
C THR A 184 8.32 -9.21 -4.45
N ASP A 185 7.67 -10.12 -5.15
CA ASP A 185 7.84 -10.35 -6.59
C ASP A 185 6.53 -10.89 -7.20
N ALA A 186 6.17 -10.37 -8.38
CA ALA A 186 5.08 -10.86 -9.21
C ALA A 186 5.16 -10.20 -10.59
N GLY A 187 4.63 -10.85 -11.63
CA GLY A 187 4.42 -10.19 -12.93
C GLY A 187 3.48 -8.97 -12.82
N SER A 188 2.35 -9.14 -12.12
CA SER A 188 1.45 -8.07 -11.70
C SER A 188 0.45 -8.61 -10.69
N ILE A 189 -0.13 -7.73 -9.86
CA ILE A 189 -1.17 -8.11 -8.90
C ILE A 189 -2.46 -7.34 -9.15
N VAL A 190 -3.59 -8.05 -9.06
CA VAL A 190 -4.92 -7.45 -8.99
C VAL A 190 -5.57 -7.85 -7.67
N VAL A 191 -5.73 -6.88 -6.78
CA VAL A 191 -6.51 -7.00 -5.55
C VAL A 191 -7.98 -6.71 -5.90
N VAL A 192 -8.82 -7.74 -5.79
CA VAL A 192 -10.25 -7.64 -6.09
C VAL A 192 -11.03 -7.62 -4.79
N LEU A 193 -11.78 -6.54 -4.54
CA LEU A 193 -12.70 -6.42 -3.42
C LEU A 193 -14.02 -7.08 -3.82
N ALA A 194 -14.30 -8.25 -3.25
CA ALA A 194 -15.50 -9.03 -3.55
C ALA A 194 -16.79 -8.21 -3.29
N ASP A 195 -17.83 -8.46 -4.07
CA ASP A 195 -19.07 -7.68 -3.97
C ASP A 195 -19.74 -7.85 -2.59
N GLY A 196 -20.07 -6.74 -1.96
CA GLY A 196 -20.66 -6.74 -0.61
C GLY A 196 -19.72 -7.13 0.52
N SER A 197 -18.43 -7.35 0.25
CA SER A 197 -17.44 -7.68 1.28
C SER A 197 -16.90 -6.42 1.96
N THR A 198 -16.48 -6.57 3.22
CA THR A 198 -15.74 -5.55 3.96
C THR A 198 -14.41 -6.13 4.36
N ASN A 199 -13.33 -5.47 3.98
CA ASN A 199 -11.97 -5.95 4.20
C ASN A 199 -11.16 -4.91 4.97
N ALA A 200 -10.19 -5.36 5.76
CA ALA A 200 -9.35 -4.49 6.57
C ALA A 200 -7.88 -4.92 6.51
N LEU A 201 -6.99 -3.94 6.40
CA LEU A 201 -5.55 -4.11 6.50
C LEU A 201 -5.04 -3.15 7.57
N THR A 202 -4.35 -3.66 8.59
CA THR A 202 -3.71 -2.85 9.65
C THR A 202 -2.25 -3.28 9.80
N ASP A 203 -1.32 -2.36 9.57
CA ASP A 203 0.12 -2.65 9.65
C ASP A 203 0.74 -2.37 11.00
N ALA A 204 2.06 -2.56 11.11
CA ALA A 204 2.81 -2.32 12.33
C ALA A 204 2.93 -0.83 12.70
N GLU A 205 3.17 -0.52 13.99
CA GLU A 205 3.52 0.85 14.43
C GLU A 205 4.99 1.20 14.15
N THR A 206 5.82 0.18 13.91
CA THR A 206 7.22 0.33 13.53
C THR A 206 7.62 -0.79 12.59
N TYR A 207 8.38 -0.46 11.55
CA TYR A 207 9.00 -1.42 10.64
C TYR A 207 10.49 -1.52 10.91
N VAL A 208 11.02 -2.74 10.76
CA VAL A 208 12.46 -2.97 10.75
C VAL A 208 12.98 -2.70 9.34
N ASP A 209 14.04 -1.89 9.22
CA ASP A 209 14.72 -1.61 7.95
C ASP A 209 13.83 -1.06 6.82
N ALA A 210 12.84 -0.21 7.15
CA ALA A 210 11.90 0.38 6.17
C ALA A 210 12.57 1.19 5.04
N ASP A 211 13.79 1.68 5.27
CA ASP A 211 14.58 2.43 4.29
C ASP A 211 15.38 1.52 3.33
N ALA A 212 15.41 0.20 3.57
CA ALA A 212 16.08 -0.72 2.68
C ALA A 212 15.36 -0.80 1.32
N GLU A 213 16.14 -1.01 0.26
CA GLU A 213 15.57 -1.21 -1.07
C GLU A 213 14.59 -2.39 -1.03
N ASP A 214 13.41 -2.16 -1.60
CA ASP A 214 12.28 -3.09 -1.65
C ASP A 214 11.72 -3.57 -0.30
N ALA A 215 12.11 -2.96 0.82
CA ALA A 215 11.46 -3.19 2.11
C ALA A 215 10.03 -2.61 2.13
N PRO A 216 9.07 -3.32 2.74
CA PRO A 216 7.70 -2.84 2.86
C PRO A 216 7.66 -1.59 3.74
N ASN A 217 6.95 -0.57 3.26
CA ASN A 217 6.76 0.70 3.96
C ASN A 217 5.30 1.20 3.82
N ALA A 218 4.36 0.26 3.68
CA ALA A 218 2.93 0.56 3.58
C ALA A 218 2.10 -0.65 4.02
N ALA A 219 0.88 -0.42 4.50
CA ALA A 219 -0.03 -1.51 4.89
C ALA A 219 -0.42 -2.43 3.72
N LEU A 220 -0.55 -1.86 2.52
CA LEU A 220 -0.57 -2.58 1.26
C LEU A 220 0.65 -2.18 0.44
N TYR A 221 1.64 -3.06 0.35
CA TYR A 221 2.90 -2.77 -0.34
C TYR A 221 3.09 -3.67 -1.56
N SER A 222 3.59 -3.10 -2.67
CA SER A 222 3.92 -3.87 -3.86
C SER A 222 5.20 -3.40 -4.53
N THR A 223 6.09 -4.33 -4.85
CA THR A 223 7.22 -4.08 -5.75
C THR A 223 6.80 -4.06 -7.22
N ALA A 224 5.68 -4.72 -7.56
CA ALA A 224 5.13 -4.84 -8.92
C ALA A 224 3.94 -3.87 -9.17
N ASP A 225 3.48 -3.83 -10.42
CA ASP A 225 2.24 -3.15 -10.81
C ASP A 225 1.05 -3.68 -9.99
N LEU A 226 0.37 -2.77 -9.30
CA LEU A 226 -0.75 -3.05 -8.42
C LEU A 226 -2.03 -2.46 -8.98
N THR A 227 -3.07 -3.28 -9.10
CA THR A 227 -4.42 -2.82 -9.38
C THR A 227 -5.37 -3.18 -8.24
N ILE A 228 -6.20 -2.23 -7.81
CA ILE A 228 -7.32 -2.45 -6.89
C ILE A 228 -8.62 -2.28 -7.65
N ALA A 229 -9.48 -3.30 -7.62
CA ALA A 229 -10.73 -3.33 -8.37
C ALA A 229 -11.84 -4.04 -7.58
N GLY A 230 -13.04 -4.10 -8.15
CA GLY A 230 -14.22 -4.68 -7.51
C GLY A 230 -15.17 -3.63 -6.95
N SER A 231 -16.18 -4.07 -6.20
CA SER A 231 -17.24 -3.23 -5.61
C SER A 231 -17.30 -3.29 -4.09
N GLY A 232 -16.53 -4.20 -3.46
CA GLY A 232 -16.43 -4.29 -2.00
C GLY A 232 -15.73 -3.10 -1.35
N ALA A 233 -15.69 -3.12 -0.03
CA ALA A 233 -15.04 -2.12 0.79
C ALA A 233 -13.66 -2.58 1.29
N LEU A 234 -12.72 -1.64 1.39
CA LEU A 234 -11.39 -1.84 1.94
C LEU A 234 -11.03 -0.68 2.87
N THR A 235 -10.76 -1.00 4.13
CA THR A 235 -10.16 -0.07 5.09
C THR A 235 -8.69 -0.38 5.25
N VAL A 236 -7.82 0.58 4.98
CA VAL A 236 -6.36 0.45 5.14
C VAL A 236 -5.91 1.38 6.25
N THR A 237 -5.26 0.83 7.27
CA THR A 237 -4.68 1.56 8.41
C THR A 237 -3.16 1.41 8.36
N GLY A 238 -2.47 2.42 7.84
CA GLY A 238 -1.02 2.56 7.82
C GLY A 238 -0.53 3.35 9.02
N ARG A 239 -0.18 2.69 10.12
CA ARG A 239 0.17 3.30 11.41
C ARG A 239 1.56 3.93 11.45
N SER A 240 2.49 3.46 10.62
CA SER A 240 3.87 3.99 10.56
C SER A 240 4.15 4.91 9.36
N TYR A 241 3.73 4.48 8.17
CA TYR A 241 4.15 5.05 6.90
C TYR A 241 2.93 5.24 5.99
N ASP A 242 3.04 4.81 4.74
CA ASP A 242 2.00 4.97 3.75
C ASP A 242 0.86 3.95 3.97
N GLY A 243 -0.33 4.26 3.47
CA GLY A 243 -1.42 3.29 3.46
C GLY A 243 -1.22 2.24 2.36
N ILE A 244 -1.17 2.71 1.11
CA ILE A 244 -1.04 1.88 -0.09
C ILE A 244 0.13 2.37 -0.94
N THR A 245 1.09 1.50 -1.21
CA THR A 245 2.27 1.81 -2.03
C THR A 245 2.53 0.76 -3.10
N SER A 246 2.74 1.22 -4.34
CA SER A 246 3.44 0.45 -5.38
C SER A 246 4.74 1.14 -5.79
N LYS A 247 5.82 0.35 -5.89
CA LYS A 247 7.13 0.79 -6.40
C LYS A 247 7.16 0.91 -7.93
N ASP A 248 6.15 0.37 -8.61
CA ASP A 248 5.89 0.54 -10.04
C ASP A 248 4.59 1.36 -10.20
N GLY A 249 3.63 0.86 -10.97
CA GLY A 249 2.34 1.49 -11.24
C GLY A 249 1.23 1.10 -10.27
N LEU A 250 0.33 2.04 -10.00
CA LEU A 250 -0.88 1.82 -9.22
C LEU A 250 -2.15 2.25 -9.98
N VAL A 251 -3.09 1.33 -10.13
CA VAL A 251 -4.43 1.61 -10.67
C VAL A 251 -5.49 1.33 -9.60
N ILE A 252 -6.35 2.31 -9.33
CA ILE A 252 -7.57 2.14 -8.55
C ILE A 252 -8.75 2.21 -9.52
N ALA A 253 -9.27 1.04 -9.85
CA ALA A 253 -10.35 0.85 -10.81
C ALA A 253 -11.74 0.79 -10.15
N GLY A 254 -11.83 0.46 -8.87
CA GLY A 254 -13.09 0.34 -8.14
C GLY A 254 -12.90 0.15 -6.64
N GLY A 255 -14.01 -0.09 -5.94
CA GLY A 255 -14.07 -0.29 -4.50
C GLY A 255 -14.47 0.94 -3.70
N ASP A 256 -14.96 0.70 -2.48
CA ASP A 256 -15.09 1.73 -1.43
C ASP A 256 -13.85 1.68 -0.53
N ILE A 257 -12.86 2.51 -0.83
CA ILE A 257 -11.54 2.45 -0.20
C ILE A 257 -11.40 3.62 0.79
N THR A 258 -11.20 3.29 2.06
CA THR A 258 -10.84 4.24 3.11
C THR A 258 -9.40 4.00 3.53
N VAL A 259 -8.58 5.05 3.56
CA VAL A 259 -7.19 4.96 3.99
C VAL A 259 -6.95 5.95 5.12
N ASP A 260 -6.46 5.43 6.24
CA ASP A 260 -5.91 6.19 7.36
C ASP A 260 -4.41 5.88 7.45
N ALA A 261 -3.57 6.84 7.11
CA ALA A 261 -2.12 6.66 7.00
C ALA A 261 -1.37 7.75 7.76
N ALA A 262 -0.24 7.38 8.34
CA ALA A 262 0.64 8.30 9.08
C ALA A 262 1.43 9.23 8.14
N ASP A 263 1.77 8.78 6.93
CA ASP A 263 2.44 9.57 5.90
C ASP A 263 1.54 9.78 4.67
N ASP A 264 1.78 9.08 3.54
CA ASP A 264 0.92 9.20 2.36
C ASP A 264 -0.22 8.17 2.37
N GLY A 265 -1.44 8.59 2.00
CA GLY A 265 -2.54 7.64 1.85
C GLY A 265 -2.29 6.63 0.73
N VAL A 266 -1.99 7.13 -0.48
CA VAL A 266 -1.82 6.29 -1.67
C VAL A 266 -0.64 6.79 -2.50
N ARG A 267 0.32 5.92 -2.80
CA ARG A 267 1.52 6.18 -3.59
C ARG A 267 1.69 5.15 -4.70
N GLY A 268 1.73 5.61 -5.95
CA GLY A 268 2.28 4.84 -7.07
C GLY A 268 3.55 5.54 -7.56
N LYS A 269 4.70 4.85 -7.56
CA LYS A 269 5.99 5.50 -7.85
C LYS A 269 6.08 5.98 -9.29
N ASP A 270 5.69 5.12 -10.23
CA ASP A 270 5.77 5.42 -11.66
C ASP A 270 4.51 6.13 -12.15
N TYR A 271 3.33 5.69 -11.68
CA TYR A 271 2.06 6.35 -11.90
C TYR A 271 1.01 5.96 -10.87
N LEU A 272 0.02 6.83 -10.70
CA LEU A 272 -1.23 6.55 -10.01
C LEU A 272 -2.40 6.92 -10.94
N VAL A 273 -3.27 5.96 -11.25
CA VAL A 273 -4.49 6.17 -12.04
C VAL A 273 -5.70 5.80 -11.19
N VAL A 274 -6.64 6.73 -11.06
CA VAL A 274 -7.93 6.50 -10.39
C VAL A 274 -9.04 6.66 -11.42
N LEU A 275 -9.73 5.56 -11.76
CA LEU A 275 -10.78 5.57 -12.78
C LEU A 275 -12.12 6.15 -12.28
N GLY A 276 -12.26 6.26 -10.96
CA GLY A 276 -13.51 6.66 -10.28
C GLY A 276 -14.56 5.55 -10.37
N GLY A 277 -15.36 5.37 -9.31
CA GLY A 277 -16.42 4.35 -9.26
C GLY A 277 -17.57 4.53 -10.28
N ALA A 278 -17.43 5.43 -11.25
CA ALA A 278 -18.34 5.58 -12.36
C ALA A 278 -17.88 4.69 -13.52
N SER A 279 -18.43 3.47 -13.57
CA SER A 279 -18.47 2.63 -14.77
C SER A 279 -18.47 3.49 -16.04
N ARG A 280 -17.37 3.48 -16.78
CA ARG A 280 -17.27 4.20 -18.04
C ARG A 280 -18.04 3.39 -19.08
N SER A 281 -19.37 3.49 -19.05
CA SER A 281 -20.18 3.01 -20.17
C SER A 281 -19.64 3.66 -21.44
N PRO A 282 -19.15 2.90 -22.44
CA PRO A 282 -18.66 3.48 -23.66
C PRO A 282 -19.85 4.18 -24.30
N ARG A 283 -19.87 5.51 -24.23
CA ARG A 283 -20.82 6.34 -24.95
C ARG A 283 -20.63 6.00 -26.42
N ALA A 284 -21.52 5.18 -26.96
CA ALA A 284 -21.61 4.92 -28.38
C ALA A 284 -21.76 6.29 -29.06
N ALA A 285 -20.71 6.71 -29.77
CA ALA A 285 -20.79 7.86 -30.65
C ALA A 285 -21.80 7.52 -31.73
N THR A 286 -23.03 8.01 -31.55
CA THR A 286 -24.05 8.02 -32.59
C THR A 286 -24.16 9.47 -33.02
N GLY A 287 -23.64 9.77 -34.20
CA GLY A 287 -23.63 11.08 -34.84
C GLY A 287 -22.90 10.99 -36.16
#